data_AF-A0A833GCL5-F1
#
_entry.id   AF-A0A833GCL5-F1
#
_cell.length_a   1.000
_cell.length_b   1.000
_cell.length_c   1.000
_cell.angle_alpha   90.00
_cell.angle_beta   90.00
_cell.angle_gamma   90.00
#
_symmetry.space_group_name_H-M   'P 1'
#
loop_
_entity.id
_entity.type
_entity.pdbx_description
1 polymer ?
#
loop_
_entity_poly.entity_id
_entity_poly.type
_entity_poly.pdbx_seq_one_letter_code
_entity_poly.pdbx_strand_id
1 'polypeptide(L)'
;MRAYIFGVVLMVLAAAGFAGSASAGIVIAIDKSAQRMSVSVDGVQKYVWPVSTGRMGYATPSGSFTPFRMEVDHFSEEWDDAPMPNSIFFTPKGHAIHGSFVTRRLGTAASHGCVRLAPKNAATLFALVQAKGMYNTKILIGDRVKQGGKLLKVNGKKPKKKIIPYFAK
;
A
#
# COMPACT_ATOMS: atom_id res chain seq x y z
N MET A 1 -24.80 -13.51 -69.62
CA MET A 1 -25.51 -12.31 -69.13
C MET A 1 -26.23 -12.69 -67.85
N ARG A 2 -26.08 -11.87 -66.80
CA ARG A 2 -27.00 -11.69 -65.64
C ARG A 2 -27.10 -12.87 -64.65
N ALA A 3 -27.13 -12.68 -63.34
CA ALA A 3 -26.89 -11.57 -62.43
C ALA A 3 -26.78 -12.18 -61.02
N TYR A 4 -26.09 -11.49 -60.12
CA TYR A 4 -25.96 -11.77 -58.69
C TYR A 4 -27.30 -11.61 -57.95
N ILE A 5 -27.22 -11.58 -56.61
CA ILE A 5 -28.24 -11.23 -55.58
C ILE A 5 -28.98 -12.49 -55.06
N PHE A 6 -29.02 -12.86 -53.77
CA PHE A 6 -29.05 -12.09 -52.53
C PHE A 6 -28.22 -12.75 -51.42
N GLY A 7 -27.31 -11.97 -50.83
CA GLY A 7 -26.80 -12.23 -49.49
C GLY A 7 -27.81 -11.78 -48.45
N VAL A 8 -27.97 -12.58 -47.40
CA VAL A 8 -28.51 -12.16 -46.09
C VAL A 8 -27.60 -12.79 -45.04
N VAL A 9 -26.58 -12.04 -44.64
CA VAL A 9 -26.42 -11.47 -43.28
C VAL A 9 -26.49 -12.52 -42.17
N LEU A 10 -25.32 -12.93 -41.69
CA LEU A 10 -25.14 -13.23 -40.27
C LEU A 10 -23.78 -12.68 -39.83
N MET A 11 -23.69 -11.35 -39.73
CA MET A 11 -22.57 -10.70 -39.06
C MET A 11 -22.83 -10.83 -37.55
N VAL A 12 -22.38 -11.93 -36.96
CA VAL A 12 -22.40 -12.12 -35.50
C VAL A 12 -21.45 -11.09 -34.90
N LEU A 13 -22.03 -10.05 -34.30
CA LEU A 13 -21.36 -9.11 -33.40
C LEU A 13 -20.82 -9.87 -32.18
N ALA A 14 -19.60 -10.39 -32.30
CA ALA A 14 -18.81 -10.82 -31.14
C ALA A 14 -18.11 -9.59 -30.53
N ALA A 15 -18.89 -8.66 -29.99
CA ALA A 15 -18.37 -7.67 -29.05
C ALA A 15 -18.18 -8.35 -27.69
N ALA A 16 -17.15 -9.20 -27.58
CA ALA A 16 -16.69 -9.70 -26.29
C ALA A 16 -16.18 -8.49 -25.50
N GLY A 17 -17.02 -8.00 -24.60
CA GLY A 17 -16.72 -6.86 -23.74
C GLY A 17 -15.42 -7.11 -22.97
N PHE A 18 -14.45 -6.23 -23.17
CA PHE A 18 -13.38 -6.03 -22.18
C PHE A 18 -14.00 -5.37 -20.95
N ALA A 19 -14.73 -6.15 -20.15
CA ALA A 19 -15.02 -5.77 -18.78
C ALA A 19 -13.70 -5.84 -18.01
N GLY A 20 -12.93 -4.75 -18.05
CA GLY A 20 -11.80 -4.59 -17.14
C GLY A 20 -12.32 -4.76 -15.72
N SER A 21 -11.73 -5.67 -14.94
CA SER A 21 -12.12 -5.86 -13.54
C SER A 21 -12.19 -4.50 -12.85
N ALA A 22 -13.39 -4.07 -12.48
CA ALA A 22 -13.55 -2.90 -11.64
C ALA A 22 -12.90 -3.24 -10.29
N SER A 23 -11.75 -2.62 -10.00
CA SER A 23 -11.07 -2.78 -8.73
C SER A 23 -11.83 -1.99 -7.67
N ALA A 24 -12.92 -2.51 -7.12
CA ALA A 24 -13.65 -1.87 -6.03
C ALA A 24 -12.82 -1.92 -4.73
N GLY A 25 -12.54 -0.77 -4.12
CA GLY A 25 -11.81 -0.69 -2.86
C GLY A 25 -10.60 0.25 -2.85
N ILE A 26 -9.87 0.24 -1.72
CA ILE A 26 -8.68 1.06 -1.52
C ILE A 26 -7.44 0.19 -1.66
N VAL A 27 -6.46 0.65 -2.43
CA VAL A 27 -5.12 0.06 -2.46
C VAL A 27 -4.11 1.08 -1.97
N ILE A 28 -3.41 0.71 -0.90
CA ILE A 28 -2.32 1.47 -0.29
C ILE A 28 -1.02 0.78 -0.68
N ALA A 29 -0.21 1.40 -1.51
CA ALA A 29 1.05 0.85 -2.00
C ALA A 29 2.23 1.62 -1.40
N ILE A 30 3.07 0.94 -0.62
CA ILE A 30 4.23 1.51 0.06
C ILE A 30 5.51 0.96 -0.56
N ASP A 31 6.27 1.86 -1.19
CA ASP A 31 7.62 1.60 -1.68
C ASP A 31 8.63 2.04 -0.62
N LYS A 32 9.27 1.07 0.03
CA LYS A 32 10.29 1.31 1.05
C LYS A 32 11.58 1.87 0.46
N SER A 33 11.88 1.61 -0.80
CA SER A 33 13.08 2.14 -1.45
C SER A 33 12.92 3.62 -1.81
N ALA A 34 11.72 4.01 -2.25
CA ALA A 34 11.39 5.40 -2.56
C ALA A 34 10.88 6.19 -1.35
N GLN A 35 10.58 5.51 -0.23
CA GLN A 35 9.93 6.08 0.96
C GLN A 35 8.65 6.86 0.58
N ARG A 36 7.82 6.21 -0.23
CA ARG A 36 6.55 6.77 -0.73
C ARG A 36 5.40 5.81 -0.54
N MET A 37 4.23 6.39 -0.32
CA MET A 37 2.95 5.72 -0.33
C MET A 37 2.09 6.29 -1.47
N SER A 38 1.56 5.42 -2.32
CA SER A 38 0.47 5.73 -3.23
C SER A 38 -0.84 5.18 -2.67
N VAL A 39 -1.92 5.95 -2.81
CA VAL A 39 -3.26 5.55 -2.41
C VAL A 39 -4.18 5.63 -3.62
N SER A 40 -4.75 4.49 -3.99
CA SER A 40 -5.72 4.38 -5.08
C SER A 40 -7.08 4.02 -4.52
N VAL A 41 -8.13 4.66 -5.02
CA VAL A 41 -9.53 4.39 -4.67
C VAL A 41 -10.24 3.98 -5.94
N ASP A 42 -10.86 2.81 -5.91
CA ASP A 42 -11.60 2.23 -7.03
C ASP A 42 -10.76 2.16 -8.33
N GLY A 43 -9.47 1.80 -8.18
CA GLY A 43 -8.50 1.70 -9.28
C GLY A 43 -7.87 3.03 -9.73
N VAL A 44 -8.31 4.17 -9.21
CA VAL A 44 -7.78 5.50 -9.55
C VAL A 44 -6.83 5.99 -8.47
N GLN A 45 -5.56 6.27 -8.81
CA GLN A 45 -4.62 6.86 -7.85
C GLN A 45 -5.07 8.27 -7.46
N LYS A 46 -5.33 8.48 -6.17
CA LYS A 46 -5.78 9.76 -5.61
C LYS A 46 -4.66 10.52 -4.91
N TYR A 47 -3.73 9.81 -4.27
CA TYR A 47 -2.69 10.43 -3.47
C TYR A 47 -1.33 9.76 -3.66
N VAL A 48 -0.27 10.57 -3.49
CA VAL A 48 1.11 10.11 -3.34
C VAL A 48 1.76 10.94 -2.24
N TRP A 49 2.26 10.29 -1.20
CA TRP A 49 2.83 10.96 -0.03
C TRP A 49 4.20 10.41 0.34
N PRO A 50 5.12 11.25 0.86
CA PRO A 50 6.32 10.76 1.50
C PRO A 50 5.94 10.04 2.81
N VAL A 51 6.64 8.94 3.10
CA VAL A 51 6.50 8.18 4.34
C VAL A 51 7.84 8.01 5.04
N SER A 52 7.82 7.61 6.30
CA SER A 52 9.01 7.07 6.99
C SER A 52 8.71 5.66 7.47
N THR A 53 9.32 4.66 6.82
CA THR A 53 9.24 3.26 7.24
C THR A 53 10.32 2.91 8.26
N GLY A 54 10.36 1.63 8.65
CA GLY A 54 11.31 1.09 9.61
C GLY A 54 12.77 1.21 9.17
N ARG A 55 13.63 1.69 10.08
CA ARG A 55 15.09 1.73 9.89
C ARG A 55 15.71 0.33 9.94
N MET A 56 16.99 0.23 9.60
CA MET A 56 17.75 -1.02 9.77
C MET A 56 17.65 -1.52 11.23
N GLY A 57 17.39 -2.82 11.41
CA GLY A 57 17.10 -3.43 12.72
C GLY A 57 15.62 -3.39 13.14
N TYR A 58 14.80 -2.55 12.50
CA TYR A 58 13.37 -2.39 12.77
C TYR A 58 12.55 -2.39 11.48
N ALA A 59 12.84 -3.31 10.56
CA ALA A 59 12.31 -3.25 9.21
C ALA A 59 10.79 -3.40 9.16
N THR A 60 10.11 -2.51 8.44
CA THR A 60 8.70 -2.71 8.09
C THR A 60 8.55 -3.97 7.22
N PRO A 61 7.65 -4.90 7.57
CA PRO A 61 7.50 -6.14 6.85
C PRO A 61 6.98 -5.89 5.42
N SER A 62 7.61 -6.55 4.44
CA SER A 62 7.09 -6.58 3.07
C SER A 62 5.99 -7.62 2.94
N GLY A 63 5.00 -7.37 2.09
CA GLY A 63 3.90 -8.31 1.86
C GLY A 63 2.62 -7.62 1.37
N SER A 64 1.55 -8.39 1.42
CA SER A 64 0.18 -7.92 1.22
C SER A 64 -0.57 -8.11 2.52
N PHE A 65 -1.25 -7.07 2.98
CA PHE A 65 -1.94 -7.04 4.27
C PHE A 65 -3.35 -6.46 4.08
N THR A 66 -4.24 -6.83 5.00
CA THR A 66 -5.56 -6.21 5.17
C THR A 66 -5.57 -5.55 6.55
N PRO A 67 -6.02 -4.29 6.67
CA PRO A 67 -6.21 -3.69 7.99
C PRO A 67 -7.15 -4.54 8.84
N PHE A 68 -6.90 -4.63 10.14
CA PHE A 68 -7.76 -5.37 11.07
C PHE A 68 -8.20 -4.56 12.28
N ARG A 69 -7.56 -3.41 12.54
CA ARG A 69 -7.88 -2.50 13.64
C ARG A 69 -7.53 -1.08 13.27
N MET A 70 -8.36 -0.14 13.70
CA MET A 70 -8.18 1.30 13.51
C MET A 70 -8.43 2.04 14.81
N GLU A 71 -7.57 2.98 15.14
CA GLU A 71 -7.64 3.78 16.37
C GLU A 71 -7.30 5.24 16.06
N VAL A 72 -8.18 6.17 16.46
CA VAL A 72 -7.98 7.60 16.21
C VAL A 72 -6.86 8.15 17.10
N ASP A 73 -6.86 7.79 18.38
CA ASP A 73 -5.92 8.28 19.40
C ASP A 73 -5.14 7.12 20.02
N HIS A 74 -4.21 6.54 19.25
CA HIS A 74 -3.32 5.48 19.75
C HIS A 74 -2.03 6.06 20.33
N PHE A 75 -1.54 5.47 21.41
CA PHE A 75 -0.25 5.76 22.03
C PHE A 75 0.57 4.47 22.08
N SER A 76 1.85 4.56 21.73
CA SER A 76 2.70 3.37 21.71
C SER A 76 3.37 3.13 23.06
N GLU A 77 2.86 2.17 23.82
CA GLU A 77 3.41 1.77 25.12
C GLU A 77 4.88 1.28 25.01
N GLU A 78 5.24 0.65 23.89
CA GLU A 78 6.62 0.18 23.62
C GLU A 78 7.61 1.35 23.40
N TRP A 79 7.11 2.53 23.06
CA TRP A 79 7.93 3.68 22.66
C TRP A 79 7.57 4.95 23.43
N ASP A 80 7.59 4.86 24.77
CA ASP A 80 7.45 6.02 25.68
C ASP A 80 6.17 6.83 25.44
N ASP A 81 5.05 6.12 25.29
CA ASP A 81 3.73 6.67 24.95
C ASP A 81 3.75 7.61 23.74
N ALA A 82 4.58 7.29 22.75
CA ALA A 82 4.67 8.09 21.55
C ALA A 82 3.30 8.15 20.83
N PRO A 83 2.78 9.35 20.51
CA PRO A 83 1.46 9.49 19.90
C PRO A 83 1.47 8.96 18.46
N MET A 84 0.46 8.16 18.14
CA MET A 84 0.21 7.55 16.84
C MET A 84 -1.22 7.85 16.37
N PRO A 85 -1.55 9.13 16.11
CA PRO A 85 -2.89 9.51 15.70
C PRO A 85 -3.27 8.87 14.36
N ASN A 86 -4.54 8.51 14.21
CA ASN A 86 -5.11 7.90 13.00
C ASN A 86 -4.38 6.61 12.60
N SER A 87 -4.21 5.71 13.57
CA SER A 87 -3.53 4.43 13.39
C SER A 87 -4.39 3.40 12.64
N ILE A 88 -3.78 2.77 11.63
CA ILE A 88 -4.34 1.68 10.84
C ILE A 88 -3.40 0.47 10.98
N PHE A 89 -3.77 -0.49 11.82
CA PHE A 89 -2.97 -1.67 12.09
C PHE A 89 -3.15 -2.72 11.00
N PHE A 90 -2.03 -3.30 10.55
CA PHE A 90 -2.01 -4.29 9.48
C PHE A 90 -1.24 -5.57 9.84
N THR A 91 -0.68 -5.66 11.05
CA THR A 91 -0.18 -6.91 11.62
C THR A 91 -0.56 -7.04 13.10
N PRO A 92 -0.74 -8.26 13.64
CA PRO A 92 -0.93 -8.48 15.08
C PRO A 92 0.26 -8.05 15.94
N LYS A 93 1.44 -7.85 15.35
CA LYS A 93 2.67 -7.43 16.03
C LYS A 93 2.76 -5.91 16.25
N GLY A 94 1.68 -5.16 16.05
CA GLY A 94 1.65 -3.70 16.27
C GLY A 94 2.08 -2.83 15.10
N HIS A 95 2.46 -3.38 13.95
CA HIS A 95 2.77 -2.54 12.77
C HIS A 95 1.52 -1.81 12.26
N ALA A 96 1.63 -0.48 12.17
CA ALA A 96 0.56 0.40 11.73
C ALA A 96 1.02 1.47 10.74
N ILE A 97 0.09 1.97 9.94
CA ILE A 97 0.20 3.26 9.26
C ILE A 97 -0.39 4.31 10.20
N HIS A 98 0.32 5.39 10.49
CA HIS A 98 -0.17 6.40 11.44
C HIS A 98 0.44 7.79 11.18
N GLY A 99 -0.16 8.82 11.78
CA GLY A 99 0.37 10.18 11.79
C GLY A 99 1.57 10.31 12.73
N SER A 100 2.53 11.14 12.36
CA SER A 100 3.71 11.42 13.17
C SER A 100 4.07 12.89 13.17
N PHE A 101 4.42 13.43 14.33
CA PHE A 101 4.94 14.79 14.46
C PHE A 101 6.40 14.93 14.03
N VAL A 102 7.12 13.81 13.81
CA VAL A 102 8.50 13.79 13.31
C VAL A 102 8.52 13.92 11.78
N THR A 103 7.91 14.99 11.26
CA THR A 103 7.68 15.20 9.83
C THR A 103 8.98 15.41 9.03
N ARG A 104 10.02 15.96 9.66
CA ARG A 104 11.35 16.17 9.04
C ARG A 104 12.04 14.90 8.53
N ARG A 105 11.58 13.71 8.93
CA ARG A 105 12.13 12.41 8.51
C ARG A 105 11.30 11.73 7.42
N LEU A 106 10.14 12.27 7.03
CA LEU A 106 9.35 11.72 5.94
C LEU A 106 10.17 11.76 4.63
N GLY A 107 10.15 10.66 3.89
CA GLY A 107 11.04 10.42 2.75
C GLY A 107 12.31 9.63 3.12
N THR A 108 12.48 9.25 4.39
CA THR A 108 13.61 8.42 4.86
C THR A 108 13.15 7.31 5.81
N ALA A 109 13.84 6.18 5.83
CA ALA A 109 13.53 5.08 6.76
C ALA A 109 14.05 5.39 8.17
N ALA A 110 13.17 5.83 9.07
CA ALA A 110 13.53 6.30 10.41
C ALA A 110 12.59 5.82 11.55
N SER A 111 11.62 4.94 11.27
CA SER A 111 10.71 4.42 12.31
C SER A 111 11.22 3.12 12.94
N HIS A 112 10.48 2.63 13.94
CA HIS A 112 10.67 1.32 14.56
C HIS A 112 9.80 0.21 13.93
N GLY A 113 9.38 0.39 12.67
CA GLY A 113 8.65 -0.64 11.91
C GLY A 113 7.32 -0.13 11.37
N CYS A 114 6.67 0.80 12.06
CA CYS A 114 5.46 1.47 11.58
C CYS A 114 5.73 2.34 10.33
N VAL A 115 4.68 2.68 9.61
CA VAL A 115 4.75 3.57 8.44
C VAL A 115 4.20 4.93 8.85
N ARG A 116 5.09 5.89 9.03
CA ARG A 116 4.74 7.25 9.45
C ARG A 116 4.30 8.10 8.27
N LEU A 117 3.22 8.85 8.47
CA LEU A 117 2.71 9.90 7.58
C LEU A 117 2.71 11.26 8.28
N ALA A 118 2.62 12.33 7.49
CA ALA A 118 2.24 13.63 8.03
C ALA A 118 0.82 13.53 8.65
N PRO A 119 0.53 14.21 9.78
CA PRO A 119 -0.74 14.04 10.49
C PRO A 119 -1.98 14.26 9.61
N LYS A 120 -1.98 15.29 8.76
CA LYS A 120 -3.07 15.56 7.80
C LYS A 120 -3.30 14.40 6.82
N ASN A 121 -2.22 13.80 6.31
CA ASN A 121 -2.33 12.69 5.37
C ASN A 121 -2.83 11.42 6.06
N ALA A 122 -2.40 11.17 7.31
CA ALA A 122 -2.90 10.06 8.12
C ALA A 122 -4.41 10.19 8.39
N ALA A 123 -4.88 11.39 8.76
CA ALA A 123 -6.31 11.66 8.95
C ALA A 123 -7.11 11.43 7.66
N THR A 124 -6.63 11.92 6.52
CA THR A 124 -7.26 11.67 5.21
C THR A 124 -7.33 10.18 4.89
N LEU A 125 -6.23 9.44 5.08
CA LEU A 125 -6.21 8.00 4.82
C LEU A 125 -7.16 7.24 5.74
N PHE A 126 -7.16 7.57 7.02
CA PHE A 126 -8.02 6.96 8.01
C PHE A 126 -9.50 7.16 7.67
N ALA A 127 -9.90 8.39 7.34
CA ALA A 127 -11.27 8.68 6.92
C ALA A 127 -11.67 7.89 5.67
N LEU A 128 -10.78 7.75 4.69
CA LEU A 128 -11.03 6.93 3.50
C LEU A 128 -11.24 5.46 3.84
N VAL A 129 -10.35 4.87 4.64
CA VAL A 129 -10.44 3.46 5.05
C VAL A 129 -11.66 3.22 5.94
N GLN A 130 -11.99 4.15 6.82
CA GLN A 130 -13.20 4.08 7.65
C GLN A 130 -14.47 4.10 6.79
N ALA A 131 -14.52 4.98 5.79
CA ALA A 131 -15.68 5.10 4.90
C ALA A 131 -15.86 3.91 3.95
N LYS A 132 -14.76 3.36 3.40
CA LYS A 132 -14.81 2.21 2.48
C LYS A 132 -14.82 0.85 3.18
N GLY A 133 -14.38 0.80 4.43
CA GLY A 133 -14.21 -0.41 5.22
C GLY A 133 -12.83 -1.04 5.09
N MET A 134 -12.33 -1.56 6.21
CA MET A 134 -11.03 -2.24 6.30
C MET A 134 -10.94 -3.46 5.38
N TYR A 135 -12.00 -4.27 5.28
CA TYR A 135 -12.03 -5.46 4.41
C TYR A 135 -11.93 -5.12 2.92
N ASN A 136 -12.33 -3.92 2.52
CA ASN A 136 -12.20 -3.41 1.15
C ASN A 136 -10.88 -2.66 0.92
N THR A 137 -9.93 -2.77 1.85
CA THR A 137 -8.64 -2.08 1.79
C THR A 137 -7.49 -3.08 1.75
N LYS A 138 -6.56 -2.90 0.81
CA LYS A 138 -5.35 -3.71 0.68
C LYS A 138 -4.10 -2.87 0.83
N ILE A 139 -3.19 -3.29 1.71
CA ILE A 139 -1.90 -2.65 1.92
C ILE A 139 -0.81 -3.53 1.28
N LEU A 140 -0.08 -2.96 0.34
CA LEU A 140 1.04 -3.60 -0.36
C LEU A 140 2.34 -2.93 0.08
N ILE A 141 3.28 -3.68 0.63
CA ILE A 141 4.55 -3.16 1.13
C ILE A 141 5.71 -3.92 0.48
N GLY A 142 6.69 -3.20 -0.04
CA GLY A 142 7.87 -3.82 -0.63
C GLY A 142 8.92 -2.83 -1.09
N ASP A 143 9.97 -3.35 -1.69
CA ASP A 143 10.97 -2.53 -2.38
C ASP A 143 10.51 -2.39 -3.83
N ARG A 144 10.35 -1.15 -4.32
CA ARG A 144 9.91 -0.84 -5.68
C ARG A 144 8.45 -1.22 -5.98
N VAL A 145 7.53 -0.92 -5.07
CA VAL A 145 6.09 -1.09 -5.32
C VAL A 145 5.59 0.08 -6.19
N LYS A 146 5.21 -0.19 -7.44
CA LYS A 146 4.60 0.81 -8.35
C LYS A 146 3.15 0.44 -8.71
N GLN A 147 2.23 1.41 -8.62
CA GLN A 147 0.90 1.37 -9.24
C GLN A 147 0.86 2.30 -10.46
N GLY A 148 0.23 1.87 -11.57
CA GLY A 148 0.08 2.68 -12.79
C GLY A 148 1.03 2.38 -13.96
N GLY A 149 1.60 1.17 -14.03
CA GLY A 149 2.32 0.67 -15.22
C GLY A 149 3.57 -0.15 -14.92
N LYS A 150 3.39 -1.43 -14.48
CA LYS A 150 4.41 -2.51 -14.26
C LYS A 150 5.54 -2.22 -13.24
N LEU A 151 5.95 -3.06 -12.29
CA LEU A 151 5.65 -4.41 -11.74
C LEU A 151 5.67 -4.25 -10.18
N LEU A 152 5.11 -5.12 -9.32
CA LEU A 152 5.66 -6.45 -9.01
C LEU A 152 4.68 -7.41 -8.28
N LYS A 153 4.86 -8.69 -8.58
CA LYS A 153 4.35 -9.88 -7.88
C LYS A 153 4.81 -9.91 -6.42
N VAL A 154 3.85 -10.02 -5.49
CA VAL A 154 4.09 -10.34 -4.08
C VAL A 154 4.32 -11.84 -3.95
N ASN A 155 5.56 -12.31 -4.14
CA ASN A 155 5.98 -13.64 -3.69
C ASN A 155 7.23 -13.47 -2.84
N GLY A 156 7.11 -13.80 -1.55
CA GLY A 156 8.21 -13.77 -0.59
C GLY A 156 9.38 -14.61 -1.07
N LYS A 157 10.50 -13.96 -1.40
CA LYS A 157 11.82 -14.60 -1.47
C LYS A 157 12.53 -14.36 -0.15
N LYS A 158 12.94 -15.46 0.48
CA LYS A 158 13.65 -15.52 1.77
C LYS A 158 14.80 -14.50 1.81
N PRO A 159 15.06 -13.86 2.97
CA PRO A 159 16.22 -12.99 3.13
C PRO A 159 17.50 -13.80 2.86
N LYS A 160 18.33 -13.35 1.93
CA LYS A 160 19.70 -13.87 1.79
C LYS A 160 20.47 -13.42 3.04
N LYS A 161 20.91 -14.37 3.88
CA LYS A 161 21.91 -14.13 4.92
C LYS A 161 23.14 -13.51 4.25
N LYS A 162 23.44 -12.24 4.52
CA LYS A 162 24.82 -11.75 4.49
C LYS A 162 25.33 -11.85 5.92
N ILE A 163 26.10 -12.91 6.18
CA ILE A 163 27.01 -12.96 7.31
C ILE A 163 28.05 -11.88 7.03
N ILE A 164 28.01 -10.78 7.78
CA ILE A 164 29.13 -9.86 7.87
C ILE A 164 29.85 -10.27 9.15
N PRO A 165 31.09 -10.77 9.09
CA PRO A 165 31.89 -10.95 10.29
C PRO A 165 32.26 -9.55 10.77
N TYR A 166 31.77 -9.14 11.94
CA TYR A 166 32.35 -7.98 12.61
C TYR A 166 33.35 -8.50 13.64
N PHE A 167 34.63 -8.39 13.27
CA PHE A 167 35.77 -8.53 14.15
C PHE A 167 35.84 -7.36 15.14
N ALA A 168 36.31 -7.68 16.35
CA ALA A 168 37.17 -6.89 17.23
C ALA A 168 36.73 -5.48 17.67
N LYS A 169 36.31 -5.37 18.93
CA LYS A 169 37.14 -4.89 20.05
C LYS A 169 36.54 -5.32 21.38
#